data_AF-A0A7J2VD15-F1
#
_entry.id   AF-A0A7J2VD15-F1
#
_cell.length_a   1.000
_cell.length_b   1.000
_cell.length_c   1.000
_cell.angle_alpha   90.00
_cell.angle_beta   90.00
_cell.angle_gamma   90.00
#
_symmetry.space_group_name_H-M   'P 1'
#
loop_
_entity.id
_entity.type
_entity.pdbx_description
1 polymer ?
#
loop_
_entity_poly.entity_id
_entity_poly.type
_entity_poly.pdbx_seq_one_letter_code
_entity_poly.pdbx_strand_id
1 'polypeptide(L)'
;MAVRVKIRVKSRSSNKSLEITVLVNGGAESTKPCIVVDEDVARELGLWPISHGRVLEVEEASSISEAVVIEDSVELELIGDECEVLSRIKADLVVQRELIEPLITDATIDELGIQVFGDMSATRQVGFAHQCLEYSDIRVLIA
;
A
#
# COMPACT_ATOMS: atom_id res chain seq x y z
N MET A 1 5.73 -16.51 -5.16
CA MET A 1 6.22 -15.52 -6.15
C MET A 1 5.88 -14.15 -5.61
N ALA A 2 6.84 -13.24 -5.51
CA ALA A 2 6.57 -11.86 -5.10
C ALA A 2 6.38 -11.00 -6.36
N VAL A 3 5.23 -10.35 -6.48
CA VAL A 3 4.91 -9.46 -7.61
C VAL A 3 5.24 -8.03 -7.19
N ARG A 4 5.88 -7.28 -8.08
CA ARG A 4 6.25 -5.89 -7.86
C ARG A 4 5.75 -5.04 -9.01
N VAL A 5 5.24 -3.85 -8.69
CA VAL A 5 4.71 -2.90 -9.69
C VAL A 5 5.34 -1.53 -9.48
N LYS A 6 5.42 -0.73 -10.54
CA LYS A 6 5.84 0.67 -10.44
C LYS A 6 4.64 1.54 -10.11
N ILE A 7 4.75 2.32 -9.05
CA ILE A 7 3.75 3.30 -8.67
C ILE A 7 4.41 4.67 -8.57
N ARG A 8 3.75 5.66 -9.16
CA ARG A 8 4.05 7.06 -8.88
C ARG A 8 3.18 7.52 -7.72
N VAL A 9 3.84 7.88 -6.62
CA VAL A 9 3.22 8.40 -5.41
C VAL A 9 3.27 9.91 -5.47
N LYS A 10 2.12 10.56 -5.48
CA LYS A 10 2.00 12.03 -5.49
C LYS A 10 1.49 12.51 -4.15
N SER A 11 2.27 13.33 -3.47
CA SER A 11 1.83 14.01 -2.25
C SER A 11 0.79 15.09 -2.59
N ARG A 12 -0.35 15.03 -1.91
CA ARG A 12 -1.43 16.01 -2.10
C ARG A 12 -1.16 17.35 -1.43
N SER A 13 -0.30 17.37 -0.41
CA SER A 13 0.02 18.59 0.35
C SER A 13 1.26 19.31 -0.17
N SER A 14 2.29 18.58 -0.59
CA SER A 14 3.58 19.16 -1.01
C SER A 14 3.74 19.28 -2.52
N ASN A 15 2.80 18.74 -3.30
CA ASN A 15 2.85 18.65 -4.76
C ASN A 15 4.10 17.95 -5.31
N LYS A 16 4.80 17.18 -4.46
CA LYS A 16 5.93 16.34 -4.86
C LYS A 16 5.43 14.98 -5.34
N SER A 17 6.18 14.37 -6.25
CA SER A 17 5.91 13.04 -6.76
C SER A 17 7.17 12.20 -6.79
N LEU A 18 7.05 10.93 -6.43
CA LEU A 18 8.14 9.97 -6.47
C LEU A 18 7.67 8.69 -7.18
N GLU A 19 8.50 8.15 -8.08
CA GLU A 19 8.24 6.86 -8.71
C GLU A 19 9.02 5.78 -7.97
N ILE A 20 8.31 4.82 -7.39
CA ILE A 20 8.88 3.72 -6.62
C ILE A 20 8.32 2.38 -7.08
N THR A 21 9.12 1.33 -6.90
CA THR A 21 8.67 -0.04 -7.08
C THR A 21 8.15 -0.55 -5.74
N VAL A 22 6.93 -1.07 -5.72
CA VAL A 22 6.27 -1.56 -4.51
C VAL A 22 5.97 -3.05 -4.64
N LEU A 23 6.02 -3.75 -3.50
CA LEU A 23 5.53 -5.11 -3.37
C LEU A 23 4.00 -5.13 -3.37
N VAL A 24 3.43 -5.97 -4.21
CA VAL A 24 1.99 -6.28 -4.22
C VAL A 24 1.74 -7.31 -3.11
N ASN A 25 1.42 -6.86 -1.91
CA ASN A 25 1.24 -7.72 -0.74
C ASN A 25 -0.25 -7.93 -0.40
N GLY A 26 -0.87 -8.93 -1.03
CA GLY A 26 -2.25 -9.32 -0.70
C GLY A 26 -2.42 -9.97 0.68
N GLY A 27 -1.34 -10.25 1.41
CA GLY A 27 -1.40 -10.64 2.82
C GLY A 27 -1.45 -9.45 3.78
N ALA A 28 -1.17 -8.23 3.31
CA ALA A 28 -1.33 -7.02 4.11
C ALA A 28 -2.75 -6.49 3.93
N GLU A 29 -3.55 -6.54 5.00
CA GLU A 29 -4.96 -6.17 5.00
C GLU A 29 -5.16 -4.73 5.48
N SER A 30 -5.99 -3.98 4.75
CA SER A 30 -6.43 -2.65 5.17
C SER A 30 -7.88 -2.39 4.75
N THR A 31 -8.58 -1.56 5.51
CA THR A 31 -9.95 -1.13 5.15
C THR A 31 -9.96 -0.06 4.05
N LYS A 32 -8.87 0.68 3.91
CA LYS A 32 -8.71 1.76 2.93
C LYS A 32 -7.47 1.51 2.07
N PRO A 33 -7.44 2.00 0.81
CA PRO A 33 -6.22 1.98 0.03
C PRO A 33 -5.13 2.71 0.79
N CYS A 34 -3.99 2.05 0.93
CA CYS A 34 -2.84 2.60 1.59
C CYS A 34 -1.55 2.01 1.03
N ILE A 35 -0.54 2.87 0.93
CA ILE A 35 0.82 2.46 0.61
C ILE A 35 1.68 2.55 1.87
N VAL A 36 2.45 1.50 2.15
CA VAL A 36 3.41 1.47 3.25
C VAL A 36 4.79 1.77 2.71
N VAL A 37 5.44 2.78 3.29
CA VAL A 37 6.77 3.26 2.91
C VAL A 37 7.62 3.52 4.14
N ASP A 38 8.92 3.70 3.94
CA ASP A 38 9.85 4.12 4.98
C ASP A 38 9.88 5.66 5.17
N GLU A 39 10.62 6.10 6.20
CA GLU A 39 10.79 7.51 6.55
C GLU A 39 11.49 8.34 5.47
N ASP A 40 12.40 7.74 4.68
CA ASP A 40 13.10 8.43 3.59
C ASP A 40 12.16 8.74 2.44
N VAL A 41 11.35 7.77 2.00
CA VAL A 41 10.31 8.00 0.97
C VAL A 41 9.31 9.07 1.41
N ALA A 42 8.85 9.02 2.67
CA ALA A 42 7.96 10.03 3.23
C ALA A 42 8.60 11.44 3.23
N ARG A 43 9.91 11.53 3.48
CA ARG A 43 10.68 12.78 3.44
C ARG A 43 10.84 13.32 2.03
N GLU A 44 11.11 12.45 1.07
CA GLU A 44 11.15 12.83 -0.35
C GLU A 44 9.80 13.39 -0.80
N LEU A 45 8.70 12.77 -0.39
CA LEU A 45 7.33 13.25 -0.63
C LEU A 45 6.97 14.51 0.17
N GLY A 46 7.85 15.01 1.04
CA GLY A 46 7.59 16.19 1.87
C GLY A 46 6.46 16.00 2.87
N LEU A 47 6.16 14.74 3.22
CA LEU A 47 5.18 14.34 4.22
C LEU A 47 5.84 14.01 5.57
N TRP A 48 7.18 14.06 5.62
CA TRP A 48 7.99 13.98 6.82
C TRP A 48 8.76 15.30 7.08
N PRO A 49 8.82 15.82 8.33
CA PRO A 49 8.20 15.29 9.55
C PRO A 49 6.67 15.38 9.50
N ILE A 50 6.00 14.39 10.08
CA ILE A 50 4.54 14.26 10.03
C ILE A 50 3.91 15.44 10.77
N SER A 51 3.19 16.29 10.04
CA SER A 51 2.47 17.42 10.63
C SER A 51 1.11 17.02 11.20
N HIS A 52 0.46 16.04 10.58
CA HIS A 52 -0.84 15.49 10.95
C HIS A 52 -0.84 14.00 10.59
N GLY A 53 -0.94 13.10 11.56
CA GLY A 53 -0.95 11.67 11.33
C GLY A 53 -1.36 10.91 12.60
N ARG A 54 -1.94 9.73 12.42
CA ARG A 54 -2.32 8.84 13.52
C ARG A 54 -1.24 7.79 13.69
N VAL A 55 -0.66 7.69 14.88
CA VAL A 55 0.21 6.57 15.23
C VAL A 55 -0.68 5.35 15.46
N LEU A 56 -0.35 4.25 14.79
CA LEU A 56 -0.99 2.94 14.95
C LEU A 56 0.08 1.94 15.38
N GLU A 57 -0.31 1.00 16.24
CA GLU A 57 0.50 -0.17 16.55
C GLU A 57 0.17 -1.25 15.53
N VAL A 58 1.16 -1.67 14.75
CA VAL A 58 1.03 -2.73 13.76
C VAL A 58 1.53 -4.02 14.37
N GLU A 59 0.64 -5.00 14.52
CA GLU A 59 1.03 -6.36 14.89
C GLU A 59 1.54 -7.10 13.64
N GLU A 60 2.85 -7.38 13.62
CA GLU A 60 3.51 -8.23 12.64
C GLU A 60 3.69 -9.64 13.21
N ALA A 61 3.99 -10.62 12.35
CA ALA A 61 4.04 -12.04 12.75
C ALA A 61 5.01 -12.35 13.92
N SER A 62 6.01 -11.50 14.15
CA SER A 62 7.01 -11.69 15.22
C SER A 62 7.23 -10.46 16.11
N SER A 63 6.61 -9.33 15.83
CA SER A 63 6.90 -8.04 16.49
C SER A 63 5.71 -7.10 16.45
N ILE A 64 5.67 -6.14 17.37
CA ILE A 64 4.76 -4.99 17.32
C ILE A 64 5.60 -3.79 16.91
N SER A 65 5.22 -3.14 15.80
CA SER A 65 5.95 -2.01 15.23
C SER A 65 5.04 -0.79 15.17
N GLU A 66 5.57 0.40 15.48
CA GLU A 66 4.82 1.64 15.33
C GLU A 66 4.80 2.07 13.87
N ALA A 67 3.62 2.30 13.31
CA ALA A 67 3.43 2.93 12.01
C ALA A 67 2.65 4.22 12.15
N VAL A 68 2.92 5.20 11.27
CA VAL A 68 2.14 6.43 11.24
C VAL A 68 1.35 6.53 9.96
N VAL A 69 0.03 6.69 10.10
CA VAL A 69 -0.89 6.83 8.98
C VAL A 69 -1.24 8.30 8.78
N ILE A 70 -1.05 8.75 7.54
CA ILE A 70 -1.48 10.06 7.06
C ILE A 70 -2.62 9.82 6.06
N GLU A 71 -3.85 10.01 6.53
CA GLU A 71 -5.06 9.73 5.75
C GLU A 71 -5.21 10.65 4.53
N ASP A 72 -5.68 10.08 3.41
CA ASP A 72 -5.97 10.75 2.14
C ASP A 72 -4.82 11.68 1.69
N SER A 73 -3.58 11.29 1.96
CA SER A 73 -2.41 12.17 1.81
C SER A 73 -1.70 12.02 0.47
N VAL A 74 -1.91 10.91 -0.22
CA VAL A 74 -1.26 10.60 -1.48
C VAL A 74 -2.25 10.20 -2.57
N GLU A 75 -1.89 10.48 -3.81
CA GLU A 75 -2.50 9.93 -5.00
C GLU A 75 -1.51 8.92 -5.60
N LEU A 76 -1.96 7.69 -5.80
CA LEU A 76 -1.16 6.61 -6.38
C LEU A 76 -1.53 6.46 -7.83
N GLU A 77 -0.52 6.42 -8.70
CA GLU A 77 -0.68 6.11 -10.12
C GLU A 77 0.08 4.84 -10.45
N LEU A 78 -0.63 3.83 -10.96
CA LEU A 78 -0.01 2.63 -11.49
C LEU A 78 0.64 2.96 -12.83
N ILE A 79 1.94 2.70 -12.95
CA ILE A 79 2.73 3.01 -14.14
C ILE A 79 2.96 1.73 -14.95
N GLY A 80 2.55 1.75 -16.22
CA GLY A 80 2.76 0.67 -17.18
C GLY A 80 4.18 0.64 -17.75
N ASP A 81 4.44 -0.35 -18.60
CA ASP A 81 5.75 -0.56 -19.21
C ASP A 81 6.16 0.55 -20.19
N GLU A 82 5.19 1.24 -20.82
CA GLU A 82 5.45 2.38 -21.72
C GLU A 82 5.41 3.74 -20.98
N CYS A 83 5.55 3.71 -19.64
CA CYS A 83 5.48 4.87 -18.75
C CYS A 83 4.12 5.60 -18.76
N GLU A 84 3.06 4.92 -19.18
CA GLU A 84 1.68 5.40 -19.13
C GLU A 84 1.06 5.19 -17.74
N VAL A 85 0.11 6.06 -17.39
CA VAL A 85 -0.70 5.88 -16.17
C VAL A 85 -1.85 4.94 -16.50
N LEU A 86 -1.82 3.74 -15.92
CA LEU A 86 -2.82 2.69 -16.13
C LEU A 86 -4.05 2.90 -15.24
N SER A 87 -3.81 3.28 -13.98
CA SER A 87 -4.85 3.51 -12.99
C SER A 87 -4.39 4.56 -11.99
N ARG A 88 -5.35 5.23 -11.33
CA ARG A 88 -5.08 6.27 -10.34
C ARG A 88 -6.11 6.23 -9.23
N ILE A 89 -5.65 6.22 -7.99
CA ILE A 89 -6.51 6.25 -6.80
C ILE A 89 -5.95 7.19 -5.75
N LYS A 90 -6.78 7.58 -4.78
CA LYS A 90 -6.32 8.22 -3.56
C LYS A 90 -6.06 7.16 -2.51
N ALA A 91 -5.03 7.36 -1.71
CA ALA A 91 -4.65 6.41 -0.68
C ALA A 91 -4.08 7.12 0.54
N ASP A 92 -4.09 6.39 1.64
CA ASP A 92 -3.40 6.77 2.86
C ASP A 92 -1.89 6.46 2.70
N LEU A 93 -1.04 7.31 3.28
CA LEU A 93 0.38 7.02 3.40
C LEU A 93 0.65 6.43 4.78
N VAL A 94 1.21 5.24 4.83
CA VAL A 94 1.64 4.60 6.07
C VAL A 94 3.16 4.65 6.10
N VAL A 95 3.72 5.25 7.14
CA VAL A 95 5.16 5.33 7.35
C VAL A 95 5.54 4.34 8.44
N GLN A 96 6.30 3.31 8.08
CA GLN A 96 6.77 2.28 9.01
C GLN A 96 8.30 2.31 9.08
N ARG A 97 8.85 2.21 10.30
CA ARG A 97 10.30 2.10 10.50
C ARG A 97 10.80 0.71 10.14
N GLU A 98 12.04 0.64 9.68
CA GLU A 98 12.73 -0.63 9.37
C GLU A 98 12.01 -1.47 8.30
N LEU A 99 11.19 -0.83 7.46
CA LEU A 99 10.53 -1.47 6.34
C LEU A 99 11.57 -1.96 5.31
N ILE A 100 11.52 -3.24 4.97
CA ILE A 100 12.47 -3.87 4.04
C ILE A 100 12.29 -3.33 2.62
N GLU A 101 11.04 -3.23 2.16
CA GLU A 101 10.67 -2.63 0.88
C GLU A 101 9.25 -2.03 0.93
N PRO A 102 8.98 -0.95 0.17
CA PRO A 102 7.63 -0.39 0.06
C PRO A 102 6.61 -1.41 -0.43
N LEU A 103 5.38 -1.36 0.09
CA LEU A 103 4.33 -2.31 -0.28
C LEU A 103 2.94 -1.65 -0.37
N ILE A 104 2.05 -2.31 -1.09
CA ILE A 104 0.62 -1.99 -1.15
C ILE A 104 -0.22 -3.14 -0.58
N THR A 105 -1.32 -2.77 0.07
CA THR A 105 -2.27 -3.67 0.72
C THR A 105 -3.32 -4.22 -0.24
N ASP A 106 -4.05 -5.24 0.19
CA ASP A 106 -5.17 -5.85 -0.52
C ASP A 106 -6.20 -4.82 -1.05
N ALA A 107 -6.62 -3.85 -0.23
CA ALA A 107 -7.55 -2.80 -0.63
C ALA A 107 -6.99 -1.91 -1.73
N THR A 108 -5.68 -1.65 -1.71
CA THR A 108 -4.99 -0.87 -2.73
C THR A 108 -4.88 -1.64 -4.04
N ILE A 109 -4.65 -2.95 -3.95
CA ILE A 109 -4.57 -3.86 -5.09
C ILE A 109 -5.92 -3.91 -5.80
N ASP A 110 -7.01 -4.05 -5.04
CA ASP A 110 -8.38 -4.08 -5.57
C ASP A 110 -8.75 -2.73 -6.22
N GLU A 111 -8.52 -1.61 -5.55
CA GLU A 111 -8.84 -0.28 -6.08
C GLU A 111 -7.99 0.11 -7.30
N LEU A 112 -6.72 -0.31 -7.37
CA LEU A 112 -5.90 -0.13 -8.57
C LEU A 112 -6.29 -1.07 -9.71
N GLY A 113 -7.14 -2.07 -9.46
CA GLY A 113 -7.56 -3.06 -10.44
C GLY A 113 -6.46 -4.06 -10.82
N ILE A 114 -5.50 -4.30 -9.93
CA ILE A 114 -4.37 -5.21 -10.17
C ILE A 114 -4.86 -6.65 -10.02
N GLN A 115 -4.79 -7.43 -11.11
CA GLN A 115 -5.09 -8.86 -11.10
C GLN A 115 -3.82 -9.65 -11.36
N VAL A 116 -3.43 -10.49 -10.40
CA VAL A 116 -2.29 -11.39 -10.55
C VAL A 116 -2.77 -12.69 -11.19
N PHE A 117 -2.47 -12.86 -12.47
CA PHE A 117 -2.67 -14.13 -13.16
C PHE A 117 -1.48 -15.03 -12.87
N GLY A 118 -1.71 -16.11 -12.11
CA GLY A 118 -0.80 -17.25 -12.15
C GLY A 118 -1.02 -17.98 -13.47
N ASP A 119 0.03 -18.19 -14.26
CA ASP A 119 -0.05 -19.15 -15.36
C ASP A 119 -0.19 -20.55 -14.74
N MET A 120 -1.44 -20.98 -14.55
CA MET A 120 -1.81 -22.33 -14.17
C MET A 120 -2.67 -22.90 -15.29
N SER A 121 -2.07 -23.76 -16.10
CA SER A 121 -2.86 -24.84 -16.69
C SER A 121 -3.60 -25.57 -15.55
N ALA A 122 -4.94 -25.54 -15.63
CA ALA A 122 -5.94 -26.24 -14.82
C ALA A 122 -6.41 -25.60 -13.48
N THR A 123 -7.70 -25.19 -13.51
CA THR A 123 -8.75 -25.44 -12.49
C THR A 123 -8.53 -24.92 -11.07
N ARG A 124 -9.30 -23.90 -10.64
CA ARG A 124 -10.60 -24.04 -9.92
C ARG A 124 -11.03 -22.66 -9.44
N GLN A 125 -12.23 -22.24 -9.83
CA GLN A 125 -12.92 -21.09 -9.28
C GLN A 125 -13.40 -21.46 -7.87
N VAL A 126 -12.98 -20.72 -6.85
CA VAL A 126 -13.64 -20.70 -5.54
C VAL A 126 -13.78 -19.24 -5.13
N GLY A 127 -15.01 -18.75 -5.21
CA GLY A 127 -15.38 -17.49 -4.59
C GLY A 127 -15.47 -17.66 -3.08
N PHE A 128 -15.22 -16.57 -2.35
CA PHE A 128 -15.65 -16.44 -0.97
C PHE A 128 -16.18 -15.02 -0.75
N ALA A 129 -17.44 -14.98 -0.34
CA ALA A 129 -17.98 -13.87 0.41
C ALA A 129 -17.38 -13.92 1.83
N HIS A 130 -17.00 -12.77 2.38
CA HIS A 130 -17.04 -12.61 3.82
C HIS A 130 -17.43 -11.19 4.20
N GLN A 131 -18.54 -11.13 4.92
CA GLN A 131 -19.01 -9.98 5.67
C GLN A 131 -18.06 -9.76 6.84
N CYS A 132 -17.63 -8.52 7.09
CA CYS A 132 -17.09 -8.14 8.39
C CYS A 132 -17.40 -6.68 8.70
N LEU A 133 -18.03 -6.51 9.85
CA LEU A 133 -18.38 -5.26 10.51
C LEU A 133 -17.21 -4.80 11.40
N GLU A 134 -17.12 -3.48 11.52
CA GLU A 134 -16.51 -2.69 12.59
C GLU A 134 -14.98 -2.44 12.58
N TYR A 135 -14.64 -1.20 12.20
CA TYR A 135 -13.66 -0.28 12.81
C TYR A 135 -12.53 -0.90 13.66
N SER A 136 -11.34 -1.08 13.07
CA SER A 136 -10.01 -0.68 13.59
C SER A 136 -8.88 -1.46 12.89
N ASP A 137 -7.79 -0.73 12.63
CA ASP A 137 -6.40 -1.16 12.41
C ASP A 137 -6.01 -2.04 11.21
N ILE A 138 -5.03 -1.51 10.46
CA ILE A 138 -4.32 -2.17 9.35
C ILE A 138 -3.60 -3.41 9.90
N ARG A 139 -3.85 -4.57 9.33
CA ARG A 139 -3.21 -5.84 9.72
C ARG A 139 -2.21 -6.25 8.65
N VAL A 140 -0.93 -6.00 8.91
CA VAL A 140 0.14 -6.41 7.99
C VAL A 140 0.66 -7.79 8.39
N LEU A 141 0.15 -8.85 7.77
CA LEU A 141 0.80 -10.17 7.84
C LEU A 141 2.05 -10.13 6.94
N ILE A 142 3.18 -9.70 7.51
CA ILE A 142 4.49 -9.94 6.89
C ILE A 142 4.88 -11.38 7.21
N ALA A 143 4.95 -12.21 6.16
CA ALA A 143 5.45 -13.58 6.20
C ALA A 143 6.94 -13.63 5.82
#